data_AF-S2EYU8-F1
#
_entry.id   AF-S2EYU8-F1
#
_cell.length_a   1.000
_cell.length_b   1.000
_cell.length_c   1.000
_cell.angle_alpha   90.00
_cell.angle_beta   90.00
_cell.angle_gamma   90.00
#
_symmetry.space_group_name_H-M   'P 1'
#
loop_
_entity.id
_entity.type
_entity.pdbx_description
1 polymer ?
#
loop_
_entity_poly.entity_id
_entity_poly.type
_entity_poly.pdbx_seq_one_letter_code
_entity_poly.pdbx_strand_id
1 'polypeptide(L)'
;MVGLMIGRLTTPDPSELQQIEVTSDGLVVWFNNEPKTHGEIVEGSVALLFEAQGKAQKGQLKLNGKDVNWRVRLSDGGLLLTLVAARPLQGEWAGSEVDDRWRLEIHLREQ
;
A
#
# COMPACT_ATOMS: atom_id res chain seq x y z
N MET A 1 39.35 28.84 1.41
CA MET A 1 38.92 27.49 0.98
C MET A 1 37.41 27.53 0.84
N VAL A 2 36.90 27.41 -0.39
CA VAL A 2 35.47 27.47 -0.69
C VAL A 2 34.94 26.03 -0.69
N GLY A 3 34.11 25.70 0.30
CA GLY A 3 33.43 24.41 0.35
C GLY A 3 32.28 24.41 -0.64
N LEU A 4 32.51 23.80 -1.81
CA LEU A 4 31.52 23.55 -2.84
C LEU A 4 30.59 22.42 -2.37
N MET A 5 29.48 22.74 -1.71
CA MET A 5 28.40 21.77 -1.48
C MET A 5 27.44 21.79 -2.68
N ILE A 6 27.78 21.03 -3.72
CA ILE A 6 26.86 20.70 -4.82
C ILE A 6 26.12 19.43 -4.40
N GLY A 7 25.23 19.55 -3.41
CA GLY A 7 24.20 18.56 -3.14
C GLY A 7 22.88 19.24 -3.46
N ARG A 8 22.20 18.81 -4.52
CA ARG A 8 20.93 19.37 -4.93
C ARG A 8 19.94 19.24 -3.76
N LEU A 9 19.53 20.39 -3.23
CA LEU A 9 18.59 20.59 -2.14
C LEU A 9 17.16 20.31 -2.64
N THR A 10 16.84 19.06 -2.93
CA THR A 10 15.47 18.62 -3.22
C THR A 10 15.20 17.41 -2.34
N THR A 11 14.56 17.63 -1.20
CA THR A 11 13.88 16.54 -0.50
C THR A 11 12.92 15.92 -1.52
N PRO A 12 12.98 14.60 -1.79
CA PRO A 12 11.99 13.98 -2.66
C PRO A 12 10.60 14.27 -2.12
N ASP A 13 9.65 14.52 -3.02
CA ASP A 13 8.27 14.72 -2.62
C ASP A 13 7.80 13.50 -1.81
N PRO A 14 7.01 13.71 -0.73
CA PRO A 14 6.49 12.60 0.04
C PRO A 14 5.62 11.71 -0.84
N SER A 15 5.68 10.40 -0.62
CA SER A 15 4.73 9.47 -1.23
C SER A 15 3.32 9.80 -0.76
N GLU A 16 2.38 9.90 -1.67
CA GLU A 16 0.98 10.22 -1.45
C GLU A 16 0.10 9.14 -2.07
N LEU A 17 -0.82 8.60 -1.28
CA LEU A 17 -1.84 7.68 -1.76
C LEU A 17 -2.84 8.44 -2.65
N GLN A 18 -2.84 8.10 -3.94
CA GLN A 18 -3.70 8.72 -4.93
C GLN A 18 -5.01 7.95 -5.13
N GLN A 19 -4.95 6.62 -5.18
CA GLN A 19 -6.10 5.80 -5.54
C GLN A 19 -5.97 4.37 -5.02
N ILE A 20 -7.11 3.74 -4.72
CA ILE A 20 -7.22 2.30 -4.45
C ILE A 20 -8.25 1.73 -5.41
N GLU A 21 -7.88 0.65 -6.10
CA GLU A 21 -8.74 -0.08 -7.00
C GLU A 21 -8.94 -1.49 -6.46
N VAL A 22 -10.19 -1.97 -6.53
CA VAL A 22 -10.54 -3.34 -6.17
C VAL A 22 -10.43 -4.21 -7.42
N THR A 23 -9.66 -5.29 -7.32
CA THR A 23 -9.55 -6.32 -8.37
C THR A 23 -10.30 -7.60 -7.97
N SER A 24 -10.28 -8.59 -8.86
CA SER A 24 -10.88 -9.91 -8.62
C SER A 24 -10.22 -10.71 -7.51
N ASP A 25 -8.95 -10.45 -7.22
CA ASP A 25 -8.10 -11.24 -6.33
C ASP A 25 -7.35 -10.37 -5.30
N GLY A 26 -7.65 -9.08 -5.21
CA GLY A 26 -7.00 -8.19 -4.25
C GLY A 26 -7.20 -6.70 -4.54
N LEU A 27 -6.13 -5.93 -4.37
CA LEU A 27 -6.15 -4.48 -4.52
C LEU A 27 -4.98 -4.00 -5.39
N VAL A 28 -5.21 -2.91 -6.12
CA VAL A 28 -4.13 -2.08 -6.67
C VAL A 28 -4.13 -0.75 -5.92
N VAL A 29 -2.97 -0.39 -5.37
CA VAL A 29 -2.77 0.85 -4.61
C VAL A 29 -1.83 1.74 -5.40
N TRP A 30 -2.29 2.94 -5.72
CA TRP A 30 -1.55 3.89 -6.53
C TRP A 30 -0.99 5.03 -5.68
N PHE A 31 0.28 5.33 -5.89
CA PHE A 31 0.98 6.46 -5.29
C PHE A 31 1.58 7.35 -6.39
N ASN A 32 1.88 8.61 -6.05
CA ASN A 32 2.67 9.50 -6.91
C ASN A 32 4.13 9.02 -7.10
N ASN A 33 4.72 8.41 -6.08
CA ASN A 33 6.06 7.83 -6.12
C ASN A 33 6.14 6.59 -5.22
N GLU A 34 7.18 5.76 -5.39
CA GLU A 34 7.38 4.55 -4.60
C GLU A 34 7.42 4.88 -3.09
N PRO A 35 6.54 4.28 -2.27
CA PRO A 35 6.63 4.36 -0.82
C PRO A 35 7.49 3.23 -0.27
N LYS A 36 8.19 3.49 0.84
CA LYS A 36 8.71 2.37 1.63
C LYS A 36 7.54 1.55 2.15
N THR A 37 7.60 0.26 1.91
CA THR A 37 6.53 -0.68 2.22
C THR A 37 7.05 -1.76 3.15
N HIS A 38 6.39 -1.92 4.30
CA HIS A 38 6.60 -3.03 5.22
C HIS A 38 5.32 -3.84 5.32
N GLY A 39 5.42 -5.17 5.26
CA GLY A 39 4.24 -6.03 5.21
C GLY A 39 4.36 -7.23 6.13
N GLU A 40 3.26 -7.57 6.79
CA GLU A 40 3.16 -8.68 7.73
C GLU A 40 1.83 -9.41 7.57
N ILE A 41 1.84 -10.72 7.84
CA ILE A 41 0.63 -11.53 7.98
C ILE A 41 0.42 -11.78 9.48
N VAL A 42 -0.66 -11.26 10.03
CA VAL A 42 -0.99 -11.33 11.46
C VAL A 42 -2.34 -12.00 11.63
N GLU A 43 -2.39 -13.14 12.31
CA GLU A 43 -3.62 -13.91 12.56
C GLU A 43 -4.44 -14.20 11.28
N GLY A 44 -3.76 -14.42 10.16
CA GLY A 44 -4.42 -14.66 8.87
C GLY A 44 -5.02 -13.39 8.23
N SER A 45 -4.64 -12.21 8.68
CA SER A 45 -4.91 -10.92 8.04
C SER A 45 -3.64 -10.38 7.39
N VAL A 46 -3.78 -9.62 6.31
CA VAL A 46 -2.65 -8.95 5.65
C VAL A 46 -2.60 -7.51 6.13
N ALA A 47 -1.44 -7.07 6.63
CA ALA A 47 -1.19 -5.69 7.06
C ALA A 47 0.01 -5.12 6.31
N LEU A 48 -0.19 -4.00 5.61
CA LEU A 48 0.84 -3.27 4.90
C LEU A 48 0.95 -1.85 5.45
N LEU A 49 2.14 -1.48 5.91
CA LEU A 49 2.48 -0.13 6.31
C LEU A 49 3.24 0.56 5.18
N PHE A 50 2.74 1.71 4.76
CA PHE A 50 3.36 2.58 3.77
C PHE A 50 3.87 3.85 4.46
N GLU A 51 5.15 4.17 4.27
CA GLU A 51 5.69 5.52 4.59
C GLU A 51 5.15 6.52 3.54
N ALA A 52 3.86 6.84 3.63
CA ALA A 52 3.14 7.70 2.71
C ALA A 52 2.09 8.54 3.45
N GLN A 53 1.63 9.60 2.79
CA GLN A 53 0.54 10.46 3.23
C GLN A 53 -0.75 10.10 2.47
N GLY A 54 -1.90 10.46 3.05
CA GLY A 54 -3.18 10.25 2.40
C GLY A 54 -4.34 10.34 3.37
N LYS A 55 -5.49 9.80 2.97
CA LYS A 55 -6.71 9.82 3.78
C LYS A 55 -7.09 8.40 4.20
N ALA A 56 -7.70 8.30 5.38
CA ALA A 56 -8.32 7.07 5.82
C ALA A 56 -9.47 6.69 4.86
N GLN A 57 -9.50 5.43 4.45
CA GLN A 57 -10.44 4.91 3.46
C GLN A 57 -10.80 3.47 3.84
N LYS A 58 -11.93 2.97 3.34
CA LYS A 58 -12.34 1.58 3.55
C LYS A 58 -13.19 1.10 2.38
N GLY A 59 -13.24 -0.21 2.23
CA GLY A 59 -14.11 -0.86 1.28
C GLY A 59 -14.08 -2.36 1.44
N GLN A 60 -14.57 -3.04 0.42
CA GLN A 60 -14.73 -4.48 0.42
C GLN A 60 -14.42 -5.01 -0.97
N LEU A 61 -13.83 -6.19 -1.04
CA LEU A 61 -13.62 -6.96 -2.26
C LEU A 61 -14.18 -8.38 -2.07
N LYS A 62 -14.40 -9.07 -3.18
CA LYS A 62 -14.85 -10.47 -3.20
C LYS A 62 -13.69 -11.37 -3.60
N LEU A 63 -13.24 -12.22 -2.68
CA LEU A 63 -12.25 -13.27 -2.96
C LEU A 63 -12.96 -14.62 -2.91
N ASN A 64 -13.00 -15.35 -4.04
CA ASN A 64 -13.71 -16.64 -4.14
C ASN A 64 -15.18 -16.56 -3.65
N GLY A 65 -15.86 -15.45 -3.94
CA GLY A 65 -17.26 -15.20 -3.52
C GLY A 65 -17.43 -14.75 -2.05
N LYS A 66 -16.35 -14.72 -1.27
CA LYS A 66 -16.36 -14.32 0.14
C LYS A 66 -15.89 -12.88 0.31
N ASP A 67 -16.36 -12.25 1.38
CA ASP A 67 -16.04 -10.87 1.68
C ASP A 67 -14.66 -10.73 2.33
N VAL A 68 -13.85 -9.87 1.74
CA VAL A 68 -12.61 -9.37 2.34
C VAL A 68 -12.79 -7.87 2.55
N ASN A 69 -12.76 -7.44 3.80
CA ASN A 69 -12.84 -6.03 4.16
C ASN A 69 -11.44 -5.44 4.15
N TRP A 70 -11.30 -4.27 3.56
CA TRP A 70 -10.05 -3.54 3.58
C TRP A 70 -10.24 -2.15 4.18
N ARG A 71 -9.21 -1.67 4.86
CA ARG A 71 -9.21 -0.34 5.48
C ARG A 71 -7.81 0.25 5.51
N VAL A 72 -7.70 1.49 5.08
CA VAL A 72 -6.55 2.37 5.30
C VAL A 72 -6.81 3.26 6.51
N ARG A 73 -5.84 3.32 7.41
CA ARG A 73 -5.80 4.21 8.57
C ARG A 73 -4.53 5.03 8.57
N LEU A 74 -4.59 6.21 9.19
CA LEU A 74 -3.40 6.95 9.58
C LEU A 74 -2.72 6.23 10.75
N SER A 75 -1.39 6.17 10.75
CA SER A 75 -0.55 5.66 11.81
C SER A 75 0.67 6.56 11.99
N ASP A 76 1.42 6.37 13.07
CA ASP A 76 2.66 7.12 13.33
C ASP A 76 3.73 6.88 12.25
N GLY A 77 3.65 5.75 11.53
CA GLY A 77 4.55 5.38 10.43
C GLY A 77 4.03 5.69 9.02
N GLY A 78 2.87 6.36 8.89
CA GLY A 78 2.25 6.70 7.60
C GLY A 78 0.85 6.12 7.43
N LEU A 79 0.63 5.33 6.38
CA LEU A 79 -0.66 4.70 6.08
C LEU A 79 -0.62 3.20 6.35
N LEU A 80 -1.52 2.72 7.21
CA LEU A 80 -1.70 1.30 7.49
C LEU A 80 -2.91 0.77 6.72
N LEU A 81 -2.67 -0.09 5.74
CA LEU A 81 -3.69 -0.89 5.05
C LEU A 81 -3.82 -2.25 5.75
N THR A 82 -5.04 -2.63 6.10
CA THR A 82 -5.36 -3.96 6.64
C THR A 82 -6.42 -4.62 5.78
N LEU A 83 -6.22 -5.88 5.42
CA LEU A 83 -7.18 -6.74 4.74
C LEU A 83 -7.55 -7.92 5.64
N VAL A 84 -8.85 -8.10 5.89
CA VAL A 84 -9.39 -9.09 6.84
C VAL A 84 -10.55 -9.84 6.20
N ALA A 85 -10.56 -11.16 6.36
CA ALA A 85 -11.61 -12.05 5.89
C ALA A 85 -12.04 -13.02 6.99
N ALA A 86 -13.12 -13.76 6.76
CA ALA A 86 -13.57 -14.82 7.66
C ALA A 86 -12.64 -16.04 7.69
N ARG A 87 -11.73 -16.16 6.71
CA ARG A 87 -10.71 -17.21 6.63
C ARG A 87 -9.31 -16.59 6.54
N PRO A 88 -8.26 -17.29 6.99
CA PRO A 88 -6.90 -16.81 6.84
C PRO A 88 -6.55 -16.49 5.39
N LEU A 89 -5.95 -15.32 5.21
CA LEU A 89 -5.45 -14.82 3.94
C LEU A 89 -3.94 -15.06 3.86
N GLN A 90 -3.48 -15.46 2.68
CA GLN A 90 -2.13 -15.26 2.21
C GLN A 90 -2.10 -13.99 1.34
N GLY A 91 -0.99 -13.26 1.38
CA GLY A 91 -0.81 -12.03 0.61
C GLY A 91 0.57 -11.98 -0.02
N GLU A 92 0.62 -11.60 -1.30
CA GLU A 92 1.83 -11.26 -2.03
C GLU A 92 1.65 -9.85 -2.60
N TRP A 93 2.71 -9.06 -2.66
CA TRP A 93 2.65 -7.72 -3.25
C TRP A 93 3.90 -7.40 -4.06
N ALA A 94 3.70 -6.63 -5.12
CA ALA A 94 4.75 -6.20 -6.02
C ALA A 94 4.50 -4.76 -6.47
N GLY A 95 5.56 -3.95 -6.45
CA GLY A 95 5.54 -2.56 -6.90
C GLY A 95 6.14 -2.42 -8.29
N SER A 96 5.57 -1.52 -9.09
CA SER A 96 6.08 -1.16 -10.41
C SER A 96 5.73 0.28 -10.74
N GLU A 97 6.56 0.94 -11.54
CA GLU A 97 6.27 2.27 -12.07
C GLU A 97 5.43 2.15 -13.36
N VAL A 98 4.33 2.89 -13.44
CA VAL A 98 3.40 2.93 -14.58
C VAL A 98 2.93 4.37 -14.76
N ASP A 99 3.16 4.94 -15.95
CA ASP A 99 2.71 6.29 -16.33
C ASP A 99 3.08 7.37 -15.29
N ASP A 100 4.35 7.43 -14.88
CA ASP A 100 4.89 8.35 -13.86
C ASP A 100 4.21 8.25 -12.48
N ARG A 101 3.53 7.13 -12.22
CA ARG A 101 2.93 6.79 -10.93
C ARG A 101 3.49 5.46 -10.45
N TRP A 102 3.43 5.27 -9.14
CA TRP A 102 3.77 3.98 -8.55
C TRP A 102 2.52 3.14 -8.35
N ARG A 103 2.54 1.92 -8.92
CA ARG A 103 1.48 0.93 -8.82
C ARG A 103 1.95 -0.21 -7.92
N LEU A 104 1.26 -0.41 -6.81
CA LEU A 104 1.45 -1.55 -5.93
C LEU A 104 0.29 -2.53 -6.09
N GLU A 105 0.57 -3.72 -6.62
CA GLU A 105 -0.39 -4.81 -6.73
C GLU A 105 -0.34 -5.67 -5.49
N ILE A 106 -1.49 -5.95 -4.89
CA ILE A 106 -1.64 -6.81 -3.73
C ILE A 106 -2.56 -7.96 -4.13
N HIS A 107 -2.00 -9.17 -4.18
CA HIS A 107 -2.73 -10.38 -4.51
C HIS A 107 -3.02 -11.16 -3.23
N LEU A 108 -4.27 -11.59 -3.07
CA LEU A 108 -4.74 -12.38 -1.96
C LEU A 108 -5.05 -13.80 -2.40
N ARG A 109 -4.75 -14.77 -1.53
CA ARG A 109 -5.20 -16.15 -1.67
C ARG A 109 -5.80 -16.61 -0.34
N GLU A 110 -6.81 -17.47 -0.40
CA GLU A 110 -7.19 -18.23 0.80
C GLU A 110 -6.10 -19.26 1.11
N GLN A 111 -5.80 -19.44 2.40
CA GLN A 111 -4.94 -20.51 2.89
C GLN A 111 -5.64 -21.87 2.90
#